data_AF-A0A4U1IVI6-F1
#
_entry.id   AF-A0A4U1IVI6-F1
#
_cell.length_a   1.000
_cell.length_b   1.000
_cell.length_c   1.000
_cell.angle_alpha   90.00
_cell.angle_beta   90.00
_cell.angle_gamma   90.00
#
_symmetry.space_group_name_H-M   'P 1'
#
loop_
_entity.id
_entity.type
_entity.pdbx_description
1 polymer ?
#
loop_
_entity_poly.entity_id
_entity_poly.type
_entity_poly.pdbx_seq_one_letter_code
_entity_poly.pdbx_strand_id
1 'polypeptide(L)' 'MILSPEGLPRLRGLERELEQVEEESAEMHREIDALRGRVERLRDDPTAVERIARDNLGLVRQTEVVFQFPASR' A
#
# COMPACT_ATOMS: atom_id res chain seq x y z
N MET A 1 25.92 18.27 33.28
CA MET A 1 25.33 17.07 33.92
C MET A 1 23.82 17.15 33.80
N ILE A 2 23.09 16.03 33.79
CA ILE A 2 21.62 16.00 33.72
C ILE A 2 20.94 16.89 34.76
N LEU A 3 21.57 17.06 35.94
CA LEU A 3 21.10 17.90 37.03
C LEU A 3 21.45 19.39 36.89
N SER A 4 22.08 19.82 35.79
CA SER A 4 22.30 21.26 35.55
C SER A 4 20.99 21.94 35.13
N PRO A 5 20.85 23.26 35.35
CA PRO A 5 19.61 23.99 35.04
C PRO A 5 19.15 23.83 33.59
N GLU A 6 20.09 23.59 32.66
CA GLU A 6 19.85 23.40 31.23
C GLU A 6 19.66 21.92 30.83
N GLY A 7 20.08 20.99 31.69
CA GLY A 7 20.05 19.54 31.42
C GLY A 7 18.65 18.94 31.46
N LEU A 8 17.86 19.28 32.48
CA LEU A 8 16.49 18.78 32.65
C LEU A 8 15.51 19.29 31.58
N PRO A 9 15.51 20.58 31.19
CA PRO A 9 14.67 21.05 30.09
C PRO A 9 15.01 20.38 28.74
N ARG A 10 16.30 20.17 28.46
CA ARG A 10 16.76 19.48 27.24
C ARG A 10 16.29 18.03 27.19
N LEU A 11 16.38 17.30 28.31
CA LEU A 11 15.90 15.92 28.41
C LEU A 11 14.40 15.83 28.07
N ARG A 12 13.57 16.70 28.69
CA ARG A 12 12.12 16.75 28.40
C ARG A 12 11.79 17.15 26.96
N GLY A 13 12.67 17.93 26.33
CA GLY A 13 12.56 18.23 24.89
C GLY A 13 12.73 16.97 24.05
N LEU A 14 13.81 16.22 24.31
CA LEU A 14 14.14 14.99 23.60
C LEU A 14 13.11 13.87 23.85
N GLU A 15 12.57 13.75 25.06
CA GLU A 15 11.52 12.77 25.38
C GLU A 15 10.25 13.03 24.55
N ARG A 16 9.84 14.30 24.40
CA ARG A 16 8.68 14.66 23.57
C ARG A 16 8.93 14.49 22.08
N GLU A 17 10.15 14.75 21.62
CA GLU A 17 10.54 14.51 20.23
C GLU A 17 10.55 13.01 19.92
N LEU A 18 11.07 12.19 20.84
CA LEU A 18 11.01 10.73 20.72
C LEU A 18 9.57 10.23 20.68
N GLU A 19 8.71 10.70 21.59
CA GLU A 19 7.29 10.32 21.64
C GLU A 19 6.56 10.67 20.33
N GLN A 20 6.81 11.86 19.77
CA GLN A 20 6.23 12.26 18.48
C GLN A 20 6.69 11.36 17.33
N VAL A 21 7.98 11.05 17.26
CA VAL A 21 8.53 10.18 16.20
C VAL A 21 8.00 8.75 16.35
N GLU A 22 7.84 8.25 17.57
CA GLU A 22 7.25 6.94 17.83
C GLU A 22 5.78 6.88 17.41
N GLU A 23 5.00 7.93 17.70
CA GLU A 23 3.61 8.05 17.26
C GLU A 23 3.48 8.07 15.73
N GLU A 24 4.29 8.88 15.06
CA GLU A 24 4.31 8.99 13.59
C GLU A 24 4.71 7.65 12.95
N SER A 25 5.72 6.99 13.52
CA SER A 25 6.15 5.67 13.07
C SER A 25 5.02 4.64 13.23
N ALA A 26 4.32 4.65 14.36
CA ALA A 26 3.20 3.73 14.59
C ALA A 26 2.05 3.98 13.60
N GLU A 27 1.78 5.24 13.24
CA GLU A 27 0.80 5.59 12.22
C GLU A 27 1.19 5.08 10.83
N MET A 28 2.44 5.31 10.41
CA MET A 28 2.94 4.79 9.13
C MET A 28 2.86 3.27 9.04
N HIS A 29 3.21 2.56 10.11
CA HIS A 29 3.10 1.09 10.14
C HIS A 29 1.65 0.62 9.95
N ARG A 30 0.68 1.26 10.60
CA ARG A 30 -0.75 0.96 10.41
C ARG A 30 -1.19 1.21 8.97
N GLU A 31 -0.72 2.28 8.34
CA GLU A 31 -1.04 2.59 6.96
C GLU A 31 -0.46 1.54 5.99
N ILE A 32 0.79 1.15 6.21
CA ILE A 32 1.47 0.09 5.43
C ILE A 32 0.68 -1.22 5.51
N ASP A 33 0.25 -1.62 6.70
CA ASP A 33 -0.50 -2.87 6.88
C ASP A 33 -1.89 -2.80 6.21
N ALA A 34 -2.56 -1.65 6.30
CA ALA A 34 -3.83 -1.42 5.59
C ALA A 34 -3.65 -1.43 4.06
N LEU A 35 -2.55 -0.87 3.54
CA LEU A 35 -2.20 -0.92 2.12
C LEU A 35 -1.91 -2.35 1.67
N ARG A 36 -1.12 -3.11 2.43
CA ARG A 36 -0.81 -4.51 2.13
C ARG A 36 -2.07 -5.36 2.07
N GLY A 37 -2.97 -5.24 3.05
CA GLY A 37 -4.24 -5.96 3.02
C GLY A 37 -5.14 -5.57 1.82
N ARG A 38 -5.08 -4.32 1.34
CA ARG A 38 -5.76 -3.91 0.10
C ARG A 38 -5.14 -4.58 -1.12
N VAL A 39 -3.81 -4.59 -1.22
CA VAL A 39 -3.08 -5.23 -2.31
C VAL A 39 -3.36 -6.73 -2.34
N GLU A 40 -3.37 -7.41 -1.20
CA GLU A 40 -3.70 -8.83 -1.11
C GLU A 40 -5.11 -9.11 -1.64
N ARG A 41 -6.13 -8.36 -1.21
CA ARG A 41 -7.50 -8.51 -1.74
C ARG A 41 -7.60 -8.25 -3.24
N LEU A 42 -6.85 -7.28 -3.77
CA LEU A 42 -6.77 -7.00 -5.21
C LEU A 42 -6.06 -8.13 -5.97
N ARG A 43 -5.01 -8.73 -5.38
CA ARG A 43 -4.27 -9.83 -5.97
C ARG A 43 -5.06 -11.14 -5.92
N ASP A 44 -5.87 -11.32 -4.89
CA ASP A 44 -6.70 -12.52 -4.65
C ASP A 44 -8.02 -12.50 -5.44
N ASP A 45 -8.28 -11.45 -6.23
CA ASP A 45 -9.25 -11.49 -7.32
C ASP A 45 -8.56 -11.48 -8.71
N PRO A 46 -7.85 -12.57 -9.08
CA PRO A 46 -7.33 -12.74 -10.44
C PRO A 46 -8.41 -12.59 -11.51
N THR A 47 -9.65 -12.90 -11.18
CA THR A 47 -10.81 -12.80 -12.08
C THR A 47 -11.14 -11.36 -12.43
N ALA A 48 -11.12 -10.44 -11.46
CA ALA A 48 -11.30 -9.02 -11.72
C ALA A 48 -10.15 -8.43 -12.53
N VAL A 49 -8.91 -8.82 -12.22
CA VAL A 49 -7.73 -8.40 -12.99
C VAL A 49 -7.81 -8.92 -14.43
N GLU A 50 -8.20 -10.18 -14.61
CA GLU A 50 -8.38 -10.79 -15.92
C GLU A 50 -9.51 -10.12 -16.72
N ARG A 51 -10.64 -9.80 -16.07
CA ARG A 51 -11.74 -9.05 -16.69
C ARG A 51 -11.27 -7.70 -17.21
N ILE A 52 -10.54 -6.92 -16.41
CA ILE A 52 -10.00 -5.62 -16.83
C ILE A 52 -9.03 -5.77 -18.00
N ALA A 53 -8.16 -6.79 -17.97
CA ALA A 53 -7.20 -7.07 -19.04
C ALA A 53 -7.90 -7.44 -20.37
N ARG A 54 -8.99 -8.20 -20.31
CA ARG A 54 -9.80 -8.56 -21.48
C ARG A 54 -10.61 -7.39 -22.02
N ASP A 55 -11.37 -6.73 -21.15
CA ASP A 55 -12.36 -5.73 -21.54
C ASP A 55 -11.71 -4.41 -22.02
N ASN A 56 -10.67 -3.95 -21.31
CA ASN A 56 -10.06 -2.65 -21.58
C ASN A 56 -8.82 -2.72 -22.45
N LEU A 57 -8.06 -3.82 -22.36
CA LEU A 57 -6.77 -3.97 -23.04
C LEU A 57 -6.81 -4.99 -24.18
N GLY A 58 -7.91 -5.74 -24.34
CA GLY A 58 -8.05 -6.76 -25.38
C GLY A 58 -7.06 -7.92 -25.24
N LEU A 59 -6.48 -8.10 -24.04
CA LEU A 59 -5.47 -9.12 -23.79
C LEU A 59 -6.13 -10.50 -23.65
N VAL A 60 -5.47 -11.51 -24.21
CA VAL A 60 -5.89 -12.93 -24.13
C VAL A 60 -4.71 -13.77 -23.64
N ARG A 61 -5.00 -14.90 -22.99
CA ARG A 61 -3.91 -15.80 -22.53
C ARG A 61 -3.27 -16.49 -23.74
N GLN A 62 -1.98 -16.82 -23.64
CA GLN A 62 -1.26 -17.54 -24.72
C GLN A 62 -1.83 -18.93 -25.01
N THR A 63 -2.55 -19.53 -24.04
CA THR A 63 -3.16 -20.86 -24.15
C THR A 63 -4.58 -20.82 -24.73
N GLU A 64 -5.10 -19.65 -25.11
CA GLU A 64 -6.48 -19.48 -25.60
C GLU A 64 -6.55 -19.34 -27.12
N VAL A 65 -7.67 -19.79 -27.70
CA VAL A 65 -7.96 -19.68 -29.13
C VAL A 65 -8.96 -18.54 -29.34
N VAL A 66 -8.59 -17.54 -30.13
CA VAL A 66 -9.44 -16.38 -30.45
C VAL A 66 -10.23 -16.65 -31.73
N PHE A 67 -11.56 -16.56 -31.66
CA PHE A 67 -12.42 -16.63 -32.83
C PHE A 67 -12.78 -15.21 -33.29
N GLN A 68 -12.41 -14.87 -34.52
CA GLN A 68 -12.83 -13.64 -35.18
C GLN A 68 -13.95 -13.98 -36.17
N PHE A 69 -15.11 -13.36 -35.97
CA PHE A 69 -16.23 -13.50 -36.90
C PHE A 69 -16.31 -12.24 -37.77
N PRO A 70 -16.52 -12.38 -39.09
CA PRO A 70 -16.77 -11.24 -39.95
C PRO A 70 -18.08 -10.57 -39.52
N ALA A 71 -18.12 -9.24 -39.49
CA ALA A 71 -19.34 -8.51 -39.22
C ALA A 71 -20.38 -8.87 -40.30
N SER A 72 -21.52 -9.41 -39.87
CA SER A 72 -22.66 -9.69 -40.74
C SER A 72 -23.08 -8.38 -41.40
N ARG A 73 -22.89 -8.29 -42.72
CA ARG A 73 -23.34 -7.16 -43.54
C ARG A 73 -24.84 -7.20 -43.74
#